data_AF-A0A4U9HYJ1-F1
#
_entry.id   AF-A0A4U9HYJ1-F1
#
_cell.length_a   1.000
_cell.length_b   1.000
_cell.length_c   1.000
_cell.angle_alpha   90.00
_cell.angle_beta   90.00
_cell.angle_gamma   90.00
#
_symmetry.space_group_name_H-M   'P 1'
#
loop_
_entity.id
_entity.type
_entity.pdbx_description
1 polymer ?
#
loop_
_entity_poly.entity_id
_entity_poly.type
_entity_poly.pdbx_seq_one_letter_code
_entity_poly.pdbx_strand_id
1 'polypeptide(L)'
;MAVSPDNAIMALAEDYLSRRQYGLRFRNLESGNWYPEMLDNVSPDFIWANDSETVYYIKKHGTTLHPFQVWRHTVGTASTSDELVYEEKDETFYVSLHKTTSKHYVIIFPRQRHHDRGAATGCRAAGRPAAVLYAAP
;
A
#
# COMPACT_ATOMS: atom_id res chain seq x y z
N MET A 1 6.33 -5.88 -6.92
CA MET A 1 6.04 -7.33 -6.82
C MET A 1 6.56 -7.81 -5.48
N ALA A 2 5.79 -8.62 -4.76
CA ALA A 2 6.23 -9.28 -3.54
C ALA A 2 5.54 -10.64 -3.40
N VAL A 3 6.22 -11.59 -2.79
CA VAL A 3 5.69 -12.93 -2.49
C VAL A 3 5.25 -12.98 -1.03
N SER A 4 4.17 -13.71 -0.74
CA SER A 4 3.65 -13.93 0.61
C SER A 4 4.70 -14.62 1.51
N PRO A 5 4.64 -14.43 2.84
CA PRO A 5 5.59 -15.03 3.78
C PRO A 5 5.76 -16.55 3.66
N ASP A 6 4.68 -17.27 3.35
CA ASP A 6 4.66 -18.73 3.14
C ASP A 6 5.14 -19.17 1.74
N ASN A 7 5.45 -18.22 0.86
CA ASN A 7 5.82 -18.43 -0.55
C ASN A 7 4.74 -19.01 -1.46
N ALA A 8 3.47 -18.99 -1.06
CA ALA A 8 2.37 -19.56 -1.84
C ALA A 8 1.77 -18.58 -2.85
N ILE A 9 1.80 -17.27 -2.57
CA ILE A 9 1.07 -16.26 -3.36
C ILE A 9 2.02 -15.13 -3.78
N MET A 10 1.97 -14.74 -5.04
CA MET A 10 2.65 -13.54 -5.54
C MET A 10 1.65 -12.42 -5.75
N ALA A 11 1.95 -11.25 -5.20
CA ALA A 11 1.27 -10.00 -5.46
C ALA A 11 2.07 -9.15 -6.47
N LEU A 12 1.39 -8.66 -7.50
CA LEU A 12 1.98 -7.89 -8.59
C LEU A 12 1.15 -6.63 -8.87
N ALA A 13 1.79 -5.47 -8.78
CA ALA A 13 1.22 -4.19 -9.18
C ALA A 13 1.70 -3.85 -10.61
N GLU A 14 0.77 -3.71 -11.55
CA GLU A 14 1.04 -3.45 -12.97
C GLU A 14 0.37 -2.16 -13.43
N ASP A 15 1.07 -1.33 -14.19
CA ASP A 15 0.52 -0.13 -14.83
C ASP A 15 0.33 -0.40 -16.33
N TYR A 16 -0.91 -0.60 -16.74
CA TYR A 16 -1.27 -0.85 -18.14
C TYR A 16 -1.51 0.44 -18.94
N LEU A 17 -1.62 1.58 -18.27
CA LEU A 17 -2.05 2.85 -18.87
C LEU A 17 -0.93 3.89 -18.95
N SER A 18 0.25 3.59 -18.39
CA SER A 18 1.38 4.52 -18.27
C SER A 18 0.98 5.82 -17.56
N ARG A 19 0.11 5.71 -16.54
CA ARG A 19 -0.41 6.85 -15.76
C ARG A 19 -0.11 6.73 -14.27
N ARG A 20 0.75 5.77 -13.89
CA ARG A 20 1.05 5.43 -12.50
C ARG A 20 -0.21 5.06 -11.71
N GLN A 21 -1.23 4.55 -12.40
CA GLN A 21 -2.42 3.95 -11.81
C GLN A 21 -2.24 2.45 -11.97
N TYR A 22 -1.97 1.76 -10.87
CA TYR A 22 -1.65 0.35 -10.92
C TYR A 22 -2.90 -0.46 -10.64
N GLY A 23 -3.00 -1.63 -11.28
CA GLY A 23 -3.82 -2.73 -10.83
C GLY A 23 -2.96 -3.69 -10.00
N LEU A 24 -3.38 -4.00 -8.77
CA LEU A 24 -2.72 -5.01 -7.93
C LEU A 24 -3.47 -6.33 -8.06
N ARG A 25 -2.74 -7.38 -8.46
CA ARG A 25 -3.26 -8.71 -8.76
C ARG A 25 -2.49 -9.77 -7.98
N PHE A 26 -3.14 -10.91 -7.73
CA PHE A 26 -2.59 -12.01 -6.96
C PHE A 26 -2.53 -13.30 -7.79
N ARG A 27 -1.44 -14.05 -7.64
CA ARG A 27 -1.21 -15.31 -8.34
C ARG A 27 -0.81 -16.40 -7.35
N ASN A 28 -1.52 -17.52 -7.35
CA ASN A 28 -1.09 -18.71 -6.63
C ASN A 28 0.11 -19.33 -7.38
N LEU A 29 1.23 -19.52 -6.68
CA LEU A 29 2.50 -19.95 -7.27
C LEU A 29 2.60 -21.46 -7.47
N GLU A 30 1.80 -22.25 -6.76
CA GLU A 30 1.75 -23.70 -6.94
C GLU A 30 0.94 -24.09 -8.18
N SER A 31 -0.30 -23.59 -8.28
CA SER A 31 -1.18 -23.85 -9.41
C SER A 31 -0.87 -22.98 -10.64
N GLY A 32 -0.21 -21.84 -10.45
CA GLY A 32 0.03 -20.84 -11.49
C GLY A 32 -1.20 -20.01 -11.86
N ASN A 33 -2.35 -20.21 -11.20
CA ASN A 33 -3.60 -19.50 -11.47
C ASN A 33 -3.62 -18.11 -10.83
N TRP A 34 -4.32 -17.19 -11.49
CA TRP A 34 -4.60 -15.87 -10.95
C TRP A 34 -5.87 -15.89 -10.11
N TYR A 35 -5.87 -15.14 -9.02
CA TYR A 35 -7.09 -14.85 -8.27
C TYR A 35 -8.00 -13.92 -9.09
N PRO A 36 -9.34 -14.03 -8.93
CA PRO A 36 -10.29 -13.32 -9.78
C PRO A 36 -10.32 -11.81 -9.53
N GLU A 37 -9.99 -11.37 -8.31
CA GLU A 37 -9.99 -9.97 -7.93
C GLU A 37 -8.78 -9.18 -8.47
N MET A 38 -9.02 -7.89 -8.67
CA MET A 38 -7.99 -6.89 -8.96
C MET A 38 -8.29 -5.63 -8.14
N LEU A 39 -7.26 -5.05 -7.52
CA LEU A 39 -7.39 -3.80 -6.78
C LEU A 39 -6.94 -2.65 -7.69
N ASP A 40 -7.91 -1.81 -8.07
CA ASP A 40 -7.70 -0.74 -9.05
C ASP A 40 -7.28 0.59 -8.44
N ASN A 41 -6.60 1.40 -9.27
CA ASN A 41 -6.16 2.76 -8.94
C ASN A 41 -5.35 2.82 -7.63
N VAL A 42 -4.40 1.89 -7.51
CA VAL A 42 -3.52 1.79 -6.34
C VAL A 42 -2.13 2.36 -6.62
N SER A 43 -1.41 2.62 -5.54
CA SER A 43 0.04 2.79 -5.53
C SER A 43 0.73 1.45 -5.82
N PRO A 44 1.94 1.43 -6.41
CA PRO A 44 2.70 0.18 -6.50
C PRO A 44 3.26 -0.28 -5.14
N ASP A 45 3.13 0.53 -4.09
CA ASP A 45 3.55 0.24 -2.72
C ASP A 45 2.43 -0.49 -1.96
N PHE A 46 2.76 -1.69 -1.47
CA PHE A 46 1.87 -2.58 -0.71
C PHE A 46 2.71 -3.53 0.15
N ILE A 47 2.10 -4.08 1.21
CA ILE A 47 2.79 -4.90 2.20
C ILE A 47 1.92 -6.10 2.61
N TRP A 48 2.50 -7.30 2.56
CA TRP A 48 1.92 -8.50 3.17
C TRP A 48 1.93 -8.42 4.70
N ALA A 49 0.85 -8.84 5.34
CA ALA A 49 0.85 -9.24 6.76
C ALA A 49 1.68 -10.53 6.97
N ASN A 50 1.67 -11.13 8.16
CA ASN A 50 2.41 -12.38 8.38
C ASN A 50 1.55 -13.64 8.13
N ASP A 51 0.22 -13.51 8.20
CA ASP A 51 -0.77 -14.55 7.88
C ASP A 51 -0.74 -15.09 6.44
N SER A 52 0.00 -14.45 5.54
CA SER A 52 0.11 -14.81 4.11
C SER A 52 -1.18 -14.71 3.27
N GLU A 53 -2.22 -14.09 3.82
CA GLU A 53 -3.50 -13.86 3.16
C GLU A 53 -3.89 -12.37 3.11
N THR A 54 -3.37 -11.57 4.04
CA THR A 54 -3.72 -10.15 4.17
C THR A 54 -2.67 -9.25 3.51
N VAL A 55 -3.15 -8.28 2.74
CA VAL A 55 -2.33 -7.23 2.11
C VAL A 55 -2.83 -5.85 2.50
N TYR A 56 -1.90 -5.02 2.99
CA TYR A 56 -2.11 -3.59 3.12
C TYR A 56 -1.67 -2.88 1.84
N TYR A 57 -2.53 -2.05 1.27
CA TYR A 57 -2.24 -1.33 0.03
C TYR A 57 -2.70 0.12 0.11
N ILE A 58 -2.17 0.96 -0.78
CA ILE A 58 -2.49 2.39 -0.81
C ILE A 58 -3.36 2.71 -2.02
N LYS A 59 -4.54 3.27 -1.77
CA LYS A 59 -5.46 3.75 -2.81
C LYS A 59 -5.16 5.22 -3.14
N LYS A 60 -5.31 5.55 -4.42
CA LYS A 60 -5.11 6.91 -4.93
C LYS A 60 -6.45 7.63 -5.11
N HIS A 61 -6.41 8.95 -5.00
CA HIS A 61 -7.52 9.79 -5.42
C HIS A 61 -7.73 9.67 -6.93
N GLY A 62 -8.98 9.50 -7.38
CA GLY A 62 -9.30 9.19 -8.80
C GLY A 62 -8.84 10.25 -9.81
N THR A 63 -8.86 11.53 -9.42
CA THR A 63 -8.45 12.64 -10.31
C THR A 63 -6.99 13.07 -10.11
N THR A 64 -6.61 13.42 -8.88
CA THR A 64 -5.27 13.96 -8.57
C THR A 64 -4.17 12.91 -8.53
N LEU A 65 -4.53 11.61 -8.49
CA LEU A 65 -3.63 10.45 -8.38
C LEU A 65 -2.79 10.45 -7.10
N HIS A 66 -3.23 11.23 -6.12
CA HIS A 66 -2.58 11.41 -4.84
C HIS A 66 -2.81 10.17 -3.94
N PRO A 67 -1.76 9.50 -3.43
CA PRO A 67 -1.87 8.37 -2.52
C PRO A 67 -2.23 8.84 -1.10
N PHE A 68 -3.42 8.49 -0.60
CA PHE A 68 -3.98 9.07 0.62
C PHE A 68 -4.70 8.09 1.55
N GLN A 69 -5.16 6.93 1.05
CA GLN A 69 -5.84 5.93 1.86
C GLN A 69 -5.05 4.64 1.93
N VAL A 70 -4.97 4.05 3.12
CA VAL A 70 -4.47 2.68 3.35
C VAL A 70 -5.66 1.77 3.59
N TRP A 71 -5.71 0.69 2.84
CA TRP A 71 -6.76 -0.31 2.87
C TRP A 71 -6.18 -1.67 3.23
N ARG A 72 -7.00 -2.52 3.85
CA ARG A 72 -6.70 -3.93 4.14
C ARG A 72 -7.53 -4.81 3.21
N HIS A 73 -6.84 -5.68 2.47
CA HIS A 73 -7.44 -6.67 1.58
C HIS A 73 -7.11 -8.09 2.07
N THR A 74 -8.07 -9.01 1.96
CA THR A 74 -7.85 -10.45 2.15
C THR A 74 -7.92 -11.13 0.79
N VAL A 75 -6.85 -11.81 0.39
CA VAL A 75 -6.75 -12.44 -0.94
C VAL A 75 -7.84 -13.49 -1.15
N GLY A 76 -8.44 -13.50 -2.35
CA GLY A 76 -9.57 -14.36 -2.71
C GLY A 76 -10.94 -13.78 -2.32
N THR A 77 -10.99 -12.58 -1.74
CA THR A 77 -12.25 -11.86 -1.46
C THR A 77 -12.49 -10.73 -2.47
N ALA A 78 -13.75 -10.27 -2.56
CA ALA A 78 -14.06 -9.12 -3.40
C ALA A 78 -13.52 -7.83 -2.77
N SER A 79 -12.93 -6.95 -3.59
CA SER A 79 -12.36 -5.66 -3.14
C SER A 79 -13.36 -4.71 -2.47
N THR A 80 -14.67 -4.92 -2.67
CA THR A 80 -15.73 -4.21 -1.94
C THR A 80 -15.82 -4.57 -0.47
N SER A 81 -15.18 -5.66 -0.05
CA SER A 81 -15.10 -6.13 1.34
C SER A 81 -13.88 -5.57 2.07
N ASP A 82 -13.02 -4.82 1.36
CA ASP A 82 -11.81 -4.25 1.93
C ASP A 82 -12.12 -3.22 3.01
N GLU A 83 -11.27 -3.15 4.02
CA GLU A 83 -11.44 -2.25 5.15
C GLU A 83 -10.51 -1.05 5.03
N LEU A 84 -11.06 0.16 5.22
CA LEU A 84 -10.27 1.38 5.34
C LEU A 84 -9.55 1.39 6.68
N VAL A 85 -8.23 1.45 6.64
CA VAL A 85 -7.36 1.45 7.84
C VAL A 85 -6.93 2.85 8.23
N TYR A 86 -6.60 3.68 7.24
CA TYR A 86 -6.15 5.05 7.44
C TYR A 86 -6.48 5.93 6.25
N GLU A 87 -6.78 7.19 6.50
CA GLU A 87 -6.95 8.22 5.49
C GLU A 87 -6.20 9.48 5.91
N GLU A 88 -5.30 9.94 5.04
CA GLU A 88 -4.66 11.25 5.16
C GLU A 88 -5.59 12.32 4.60
N LYS A 89 -5.89 13.33 5.42
CA LYS A 89 -6.81 14.41 5.07
C LYS A 89 -6.07 15.64 4.55
N ASP A 90 -4.81 15.80 4.92
CA ASP A 90 -3.98 16.89 4.42
C ASP A 90 -3.36 16.49 3.08
N GLU A 91 -3.91 17.03 2.00
CA GLU A 91 -3.43 16.77 0.63
C GLU A 91 -1.95 17.15 0.43
N THR A 92 -1.32 17.91 1.32
CA THR A 92 0.12 18.18 1.25
C THR A 92 0.98 16.98 1.65
N PHE A 93 0.41 15.86 2.12
CA PHE A 93 1.12 14.65 2.52
C PHE A 93 0.80 13.46 1.62
N TYR A 94 1.82 12.73 1.18
CA TYR A 94 1.65 11.40 0.61
C TYR A 94 1.68 10.34 1.70
N VAL A 95 0.89 9.29 1.56
CA VAL A 95 1.00 8.11 2.44
C VAL A 95 1.93 7.06 1.82
N SER A 96 2.83 6.50 2.64
CA SER A 96 3.63 5.31 2.29
C SER A 96 3.53 4.23 3.38
N LEU A 97 3.84 2.98 2.99
CA LEU A 97 3.85 1.84 3.89
C LEU A 97 5.28 1.33 4.11
N HIS A 98 5.58 0.91 5.34
CA HIS A 98 6.87 0.29 5.67
C HIS A 98 6.70 -0.89 6.61
N LYS A 99 7.29 -2.05 6.28
CA LYS A 99 7.36 -3.18 7.21
C LYS A 99 8.64 -3.07 8.02
N THR A 100 8.52 -3.19 9.33
CA THR A 100 9.69 -3.20 10.22
C THR A 100 10.59 -4.41 9.96
N THR A 101 11.89 -4.28 10.21
CA THR A 101 12.84 -5.40 10.09
C THR A 101 12.49 -6.59 10.97
N SER A 102 11.90 -6.33 12.15
CA SER A 102 11.39 -7.38 13.05
C SER A 102 10.11 -8.06 12.53
N LYS A 103 9.51 -7.54 11.45
CA LYS A 103 8.27 -8.01 10.82
C LYS A 103 7.00 -7.92 11.68
N HIS A 104 7.10 -7.47 12.93
CA HIS A 104 5.95 -7.36 13.83
C HIS A 104 5.01 -6.21 13.47
N TYR A 105 5.52 -5.19 12.78
CA TYR A 105 4.75 -3.97 12.52
C TYR A 105 4.79 -3.56 11.06
N VAL A 106 3.63 -3.10 10.58
CA VAL A 106 3.46 -2.29 9.37
C VAL A 106 3.24 -0.85 9.82
N ILE A 107 4.06 0.06 9.31
CA ILE A 107 4.06 1.47 9.66
C ILE A 107 3.43 2.24 8.51
N ILE A 108 2.44 3.07 8.84
CA ILE A 108 1.86 4.06 7.93
C ILE A 108 2.59 5.37 8.16
N PHE A 109 3.23 5.88 7.10
CA PHE A 109 4.10 7.05 7.18
C PHE A 109 3.63 8.15 6.22
N PRO A 110 3.01 9.23 6.73
CA PRO A 110 2.76 10.42 5.94
C PRO A 110 4.08 11.14 5.66
N ARG A 111 4.27 11.54 4.41
CA ARG A 111 5.43 12.29 3.95
C ARG A 111 4.96 13.58 3.29
N GLN A 112 5.38 14.71 3.86
CA GLN A 112 5.09 16.00 3.27
C GLN A 112 5.66 16.08 1.86
N ARG A 113 4.85 16.57 0.92
CA ARG A 113 5.28 16.90 -0.43
C ARG A 113 6.30 18.02 -0.32
N HIS A 114 7.54 17.75 -0.69
CA HIS A 114 8.49 18.83 -0.96
C HIS A 114 8.00 19.56 -2.21
N HIS A 115 7.39 20.72 -1.98
CA HIS A 115 7.18 21.68 -3.04
C HIS A 115 8.42 22.56 -3.06
N ASP A 116 9.24 22.45 -4.11
CA ASP A 116 10.32 23.41 -4.37
C ASP A 116 9.71 24.79 -4.65
N ARG A 117 9.33 25.50 -3.59
CA ARG A 117 9.33 26.96 -3.57
C ARG A 117 10.59 27.33 -2.82
N GLY A 118 11.55 27.93 -3.52
CA GLY A 118 12.83 28.35 -2.98
C GLY A 118 12.66 29.08 -1.65
N ALA A 119 12.89 28.37 -0.55
CA ALA A 119 13.04 28.90 0.79
C ALA A 119 13.79 27.85 1.59
N ALA A 120 15.09 28.05 1.75
CA ALA A 120 15.89 27.36 2.73
C ALA A 120 15.31 27.64 4.12
N THR A 121 14.46 26.75 4.63
CA THR A 121 14.11 26.74 6.06
C THR A 121 13.81 25.32 6.51
N GLY A 122 14.71 24.79 7.33
CA GLY A 122 14.42 23.76 8.32
C GLY A 122 14.16 22.37 7.77
N CYS A 123 15.16 21.50 7.91
CA CYS A 123 14.95 20.06 7.98
C CYS A 123 13.96 19.77 9.13
N ARG A 124 12.65 19.73 8.85
CA ARG A 124 11.67 19.21 9.81
C ARG A 124 11.96 17.72 9.93
N ALA A 125 12.27 17.31 11.16
CA ALA A 125 12.56 15.93 11.54
C ALA A 125 11.59 14.95 10.87
N ALA A 126 12.12 13.78 10.49
CA ALA A 126 11.34 12.65 9.98
C ALA A 126 9.99 12.57 10.72
N GLY A 127 8.90 12.77 9.97
CA GLY A 127 7.55 12.84 10.54
C GLY A 127 7.29 11.65 11.44
N ARG A 128 6.54 11.85 12.53
CA ARG A 128 6.09 10.72 13.36
C ARG A 128 5.17 9.83 12.51
N PRO A 129 5.22 8.50 12.67
CA PRO A 129 4.28 7.62 11.98
C PRO A 129 2.86 8.00 12.36
N ALA A 130 1.94 7.98 11.38
CA ALA A 130 0.52 8.26 11.64
C ALA A 130 -0.17 7.08 12.33
N ALA A 131 0.24 5.86 11.98
CA ALA A 131 -0.25 4.64 12.61
C ALA A 131 0.80 3.53 12.53
N VAL A 132 0.73 2.63 13.52
CA VAL A 132 1.49 1.39 13.57
C VAL A 132 0.48 0.26 13.68
N LEU A 133 0.43 -0.58 12.66
CA LEU A 133 -0.43 -1.75 12.59
C LEU A 133 0.39 -2.97 12.98
N TYR A 134 -0.22 -3.89 13.71
CA TYR A 134 0.36 -5.22 13.86
C TYR A 134 0.30 -5.94 12.51
N ALA A 135 1.45 -6.46 12.07
CA ALA A 135 1.44 -7.48 11.04
C ALA A 135 0.91 -8.75 11.71
N ALA A 136 -0.40 -8.99 11.61
CA ALA A 136 -1.09 -10.14 12.19
C ALA A 136 -0.27 -11.43 11.94
N PRO A 137 -0.15 -12.32 12.94
CA PRO A 137 0.71 -13.50 12.91
C PRO A 137 0.38 -14.45 11.76
#